data_AF-A0A4Q9KVB2-F1
#
_entry.id   AF-A0A4Q9KVB2-F1
#
_cell.length_a   1.000
_cell.length_b   1.000
_cell.length_c   1.000
_cell.angle_alpha   90.00
_cell.angle_beta   90.00
_cell.angle_gamma   90.00
#
_symmetry.space_group_name_H-M   'P 1'
#
loop_
_entity.id
_entity.type
_entity.pdbx_description
1 polymer ?
#
loop_
_entity_poly.entity_id
_entity_poly.type
_entity_poly.pdbx_seq_one_letter_code
_entity_poly.pdbx_strand_id
1 'polypeptide(L)'
;MQWEEIVRHVVTRFLTLGPAIQRILKLWPALKSHFQDEDNECPTSLQNIFISEEEENKMLAYFAFLHNVKFVLENTMKKLESHSLTVVEMHVQMNTLFKKIEQRMNDNLSGRQTKKILDLLKQSNVDLAESMKNDFLSFYSNFITYLRKMYDFSAHNMLSKLLFFNLDTVISYSELVSSGELLNIHVDEDVLYNEYQIMKPSFEQIVAEKDFNAIQKWKTVFKPFSKTDVQNIFQIVEFIMSIPSSNCYVERFFSQMSIKWSDVRNRCLFEIIRDELMIMFNFKLDCKSFYQYLKTNKNFLKKLQLSSKYEK
;
A
#
# COMPACT_ATOMS: atom_id res chain seq x y z
N MET A 1 -11.10 -32.96 8.93
CA MET A 1 -10.88 -31.50 8.78
C MET A 1 -9.41 -31.26 9.12
N GLN A 2 -8.59 -30.71 8.22
CA GLN A 2 -7.20 -30.41 8.54
C GLN A 2 -7.16 -29.21 9.50
N TRP A 3 -6.48 -29.39 10.62
CA TRP A 3 -6.30 -28.37 11.66
C TRP A 3 -5.48 -27.20 11.10
N GLU A 4 -6.03 -25.99 11.12
CA GLU A 4 -5.31 -24.76 10.80
C GLU A 4 -5.22 -23.91 12.07
N GLU A 5 -4.00 -23.59 12.49
CA GLU A 5 -3.76 -22.79 13.70
C GLU A 5 -4.46 -21.43 13.60
N ILE A 6 -5.11 -20.97 14.67
CA ILE A 6 -5.71 -19.63 14.72
C ILE A 6 -4.57 -18.63 14.86
N VAL A 7 -4.32 -17.82 13.82
CA VAL A 7 -3.27 -16.79 13.86
C VAL A 7 -3.67 -15.72 14.86
N ARG A 8 -2.82 -15.55 15.88
CA ARG A 8 -2.90 -14.45 16.83
C ARG A 8 -2.91 -13.12 16.07
N HIS A 9 -3.92 -12.29 16.32
CA HIS A 9 -3.90 -10.91 15.84
C HIS A 9 -2.73 -10.18 16.49
N VAL A 10 -1.86 -9.61 15.66
CA VAL A 10 -0.77 -8.74 16.12
C VAL A 10 -1.24 -7.32 15.93
N VAL A 11 -1.42 -6.61 17.05
CA VAL A 11 -1.99 -5.25 17.16
C VAL A 11 -1.31 -4.24 16.23
N THR A 12 -0.03 -4.48 15.88
CA THR A 12 0.77 -3.58 15.04
C THR A 12 0.53 -3.71 13.54
N ARG A 13 -0.25 -4.69 13.04
CA ARG A 13 -0.50 -4.84 11.59
C ARG A 13 -1.96 -5.18 11.30
N PHE A 14 -2.70 -4.20 10.78
CA PHE A 14 -4.08 -4.34 10.28
C PHE A 14 -4.23 -5.51 9.29
N LEU A 15 -3.15 -5.85 8.56
CA LEU A 15 -3.05 -7.01 7.67
C LEU A 15 -3.28 -8.37 8.34
N THR A 16 -3.19 -8.49 9.67
CA THR A 16 -3.41 -9.77 10.38
C THR A 16 -4.89 -10.00 10.74
N LEU A 17 -5.68 -8.94 10.86
CA LEU A 17 -7.11 -9.03 11.16
C LEU A 17 -7.86 -9.75 10.02
N GLY A 18 -7.44 -9.48 8.79
CA GLY A 18 -8.03 -10.04 7.61
C GLY A 18 -7.97 -11.57 7.53
N PRO A 19 -6.77 -12.18 7.60
CA PRO A 19 -6.59 -13.63 7.68
C PRO A 19 -7.29 -14.24 8.91
N ALA A 20 -7.30 -13.54 10.06
CA ALA A 20 -7.99 -14.01 11.26
C ALA A 20 -9.50 -14.16 11.02
N ILE A 21 -10.18 -13.13 10.49
CA ILE A 21 -11.61 -13.18 10.16
C ILE A 21 -11.91 -14.31 9.16
N GLN A 22 -11.07 -14.44 8.13
CA GLN A 22 -11.26 -15.49 7.12
C GLN A 22 -11.13 -16.90 7.71
N ARG A 23 -10.18 -17.12 8.63
CA ARG A 23 -10.03 -18.40 9.35
C ARG A 23 -11.20 -18.67 10.28
N ILE A 24 -11.67 -17.66 11.02
CA ILE A 24 -12.86 -17.78 11.87
C ILE A 24 -14.07 -18.22 11.04
N LEU A 25 -14.34 -17.55 9.92
CA LEU A 25 -15.44 -17.91 9.03
C LEU A 25 -15.29 -19.31 8.42
N LYS A 26 -14.07 -19.72 8.06
CA LYS A 26 -13.79 -21.06 7.50
C LYS A 26 -13.95 -22.16 8.54
N LEU A 27 -13.50 -21.92 9.76
CA LEU A 27 -13.54 -22.88 10.87
C LEU A 27 -14.84 -22.79 11.69
N TRP A 28 -15.79 -21.95 11.29
CA TRP A 28 -17.03 -21.70 12.03
C TRP A 28 -17.78 -22.99 12.44
N PRO A 29 -17.97 -23.99 11.54
CA PRO A 29 -18.64 -25.24 11.94
C PRO A 29 -17.87 -26.03 13.01
N ALA A 30 -16.54 -26.02 12.95
CA ALA A 30 -15.69 -26.69 13.94
C ALA A 30 -15.71 -25.94 15.28
N LEU A 31 -15.67 -24.60 15.24
CA LEU A 31 -15.79 -23.76 16.43
C LEU A 31 -17.15 -23.99 17.11
N LYS A 32 -18.24 -24.00 16.34
CA LYS A 32 -19.58 -24.31 16.83
C LYS A 32 -19.64 -25.67 17.51
N SER A 33 -19.16 -26.71 16.84
CA SER A 33 -19.12 -28.06 17.42
C SER A 33 -18.29 -28.14 18.71
N HIS A 34 -17.16 -27.43 18.77
CA HIS A 34 -16.29 -27.43 19.94
C HIS A 34 -16.87 -26.69 21.14
N PHE A 35 -17.56 -25.57 20.91
CA PHE A 35 -18.14 -24.75 22.00
C PHE A 35 -19.54 -25.19 22.43
N GLN A 36 -20.17 -26.08 21.67
CA GLN A 36 -21.41 -26.77 22.05
C GLN A 36 -21.15 -28.10 22.80
N ASP A 37 -19.89 -28.53 22.90
CA ASP A 37 -19.51 -29.75 23.63
C ASP A 37 -19.69 -29.54 25.15
N GLU A 38 -20.43 -30.44 25.79
CA GLU A 38 -20.78 -30.38 27.23
C GLU A 38 -19.55 -30.51 28.13
N ASP A 39 -18.47 -31.14 27.64
CA ASP A 39 -17.23 -31.36 28.40
C ASP A 39 -16.29 -30.14 28.39
N ASN A 40 -16.66 -29.05 27.72
CA ASN A 40 -15.81 -27.88 27.54
C ASN A 40 -16.18 -26.75 28.53
N GLU A 41 -15.23 -26.37 29.41
CA GLU A 41 -15.37 -25.20 30.30
C GLU A 41 -15.29 -23.89 29.50
N CYS A 42 -16.33 -23.59 28.72
CA CYS A 42 -16.43 -22.38 27.92
C CYS A 42 -17.19 -21.27 28.68
N PRO A 43 -16.70 -20.02 28.68
CA PRO A 43 -17.45 -18.89 29.23
C PRO A 43 -18.84 -18.77 28.62
N THR A 44 -19.87 -18.56 29.47
CA THR A 44 -21.28 -18.51 29.06
C THR A 44 -21.53 -17.52 27.92
N SER A 45 -20.85 -16.36 27.91
CA SER A 45 -20.97 -15.37 26.84
C SER A 45 -20.54 -15.90 25.46
N LEU A 46 -19.56 -16.80 25.41
CA LEU A 46 -19.11 -17.44 24.17
C LEU A 46 -20.02 -18.62 23.80
N GLN A 47 -20.47 -19.41 24.77
CA GLN A 47 -21.45 -20.48 24.51
C GLN A 47 -22.75 -19.92 23.92
N ASN A 48 -23.23 -18.78 24.42
CA ASN A 48 -24.45 -18.13 23.94
C ASN A 48 -24.39 -17.79 22.44
N ILE A 49 -23.21 -17.46 21.91
CA ILE A 49 -23.01 -17.18 20.47
C ILE A 49 -23.31 -18.42 19.62
N PHE A 50 -23.03 -19.62 20.12
CA PHE A 50 -23.16 -20.86 19.35
C PHE A 50 -24.47 -21.61 19.64
N ILE A 51 -25.16 -21.31 20.73
CA ILE A 51 -26.43 -21.94 21.11
C ILE A 51 -27.62 -21.18 20.50
N SER A 52 -27.60 -19.84 20.55
CA SER A 52 -28.68 -19.02 20.01
C SER A 52 -28.46 -18.78 18.52
N GLU A 53 -29.41 -19.21 17.69
CA GLU A 53 -29.40 -18.94 16.24
C GLU A 53 -29.39 -17.43 15.94
N GLU A 54 -30.05 -16.62 16.77
CA GLU A 54 -30.05 -15.16 16.63
C GLU A 54 -28.65 -14.56 16.88
N GLU A 55 -27.99 -14.95 17.98
CA GLU A 55 -26.65 -14.44 18.30
C GLU A 55 -25.59 -15.00 17.34
N GLU A 56 -25.72 -16.24 16.88
CA GLU A 56 -24.85 -16.81 15.86
C GLU A 56 -24.91 -16.01 14.55
N ASN A 57 -26.13 -15.77 14.06
CA ASN A 57 -26.36 -15.01 12.83
C ASN A 57 -25.88 -13.57 12.98
N LYS A 58 -26.09 -12.94 14.14
CA LYS A 58 -25.57 -11.61 14.44
C LYS A 58 -24.04 -11.56 14.31
N MET A 59 -23.33 -12.48 14.96
CA MET A 59 -21.87 -12.54 14.89
C MET A 59 -21.36 -12.83 13.47
N LEU A 60 -21.99 -13.76 12.76
CA LEU A 60 -21.67 -14.06 11.36
C LEU A 60 -21.87 -12.86 10.44
N ALA A 61 -22.92 -12.06 10.65
CA ALA A 61 -23.16 -10.85 9.87
C ALA A 61 -22.08 -9.79 10.09
N TYR A 62 -21.63 -9.55 11.33
CA TYR A 62 -20.49 -8.65 11.60
C TYR A 62 -19.20 -9.16 10.94
N PHE A 63 -18.87 -10.45 11.08
CA PHE A 63 -17.68 -11.01 10.43
C PHE A 63 -17.74 -10.94 8.91
N ALA A 64 -18.90 -11.24 8.32
CA ALA A 64 -19.12 -11.15 6.88
C ALA A 64 -18.99 -9.70 6.39
N PHE A 65 -19.48 -8.73 7.17
CA PHE A 65 -19.35 -7.30 6.85
C PHE A 65 -17.89 -6.86 6.88
N LEU A 66 -17.17 -7.16 7.97
CA LEU A 66 -15.76 -6.82 8.10
C LEU A 66 -14.92 -7.49 7.01
N HIS A 67 -15.24 -8.74 6.64
CA HIS A 67 -14.58 -9.43 5.55
C HIS A 67 -14.81 -8.72 4.19
N ASN A 68 -16.00 -8.14 3.95
CA ASN A 68 -16.26 -7.36 2.75
C ASN A 68 -15.42 -6.07 2.70
N VAL A 69 -15.41 -5.31 3.79
CA VAL A 69 -14.64 -4.05 3.88
C VAL A 69 -13.15 -4.32 3.76
N LYS A 70 -12.65 -5.36 4.42
CA LYS A 70 -11.26 -5.82 4.39
C LYS A 70 -10.73 -5.95 2.95
N PHE A 71 -11.50 -6.52 2.02
CA PHE A 71 -11.06 -6.67 0.63
C PHE A 71 -10.69 -5.33 -0.03
N VAL A 72 -11.42 -4.26 0.30
CA VAL A 72 -11.09 -2.91 -0.18
C VAL A 72 -9.76 -2.44 0.38
N LEU A 73 -9.55 -2.67 1.68
CA LEU A 73 -8.37 -2.22 2.40
C LEU A 73 -7.11 -2.98 2.00
N GLU A 74 -7.17 -4.30 1.87
CA GLU A 74 -6.04 -5.11 1.41
C GLU A 74 -5.59 -4.72 0.01
N ASN A 75 -6.52 -4.46 -0.90
CA ASN A 75 -6.18 -4.03 -2.25
C ASN A 75 -5.54 -2.65 -2.27
N THR A 76 -5.99 -1.72 -1.43
CA THR A 76 -5.34 -0.41 -1.30
C THR A 76 -3.95 -0.54 -0.66
N MET A 77 -3.82 -1.29 0.44
CA MET A 77 -2.55 -1.49 1.14
C MET A 77 -1.48 -2.12 0.22
N LYS A 78 -1.82 -3.16 -0.55
CA LYS A 78 -0.90 -3.77 -1.52
C LYS A 78 -0.35 -2.78 -2.54
N LYS A 79 -1.17 -1.81 -2.97
CA LYS A 79 -0.72 -0.75 -3.88
C LYS A 79 0.18 0.26 -3.16
N LEU A 80 -0.19 0.66 -1.95
CA LEU A 80 0.61 1.57 -1.09
C LEU A 80 1.98 0.98 -0.70
N GLU A 81 2.09 -0.34 -0.64
CA GLU A 81 3.32 -1.08 -0.33
C GLU A 81 4.24 -1.30 -1.54
N SER A 82 3.80 -0.93 -2.75
CA SER A 82 4.60 -1.09 -3.97
C SER A 82 5.91 -0.30 -3.88
N HIS A 83 7.01 -0.92 -4.30
CA HIS A 83 8.34 -0.30 -4.27
C HIS A 83 8.53 0.82 -5.32
N SER A 84 7.55 1.01 -6.20
CA SER A 84 7.62 1.97 -7.32
C SER A 84 6.51 3.00 -7.29
N LEU A 85 5.77 3.05 -6.17
CA LEU A 85 4.70 4.02 -5.98
C LEU A 85 5.30 5.40 -5.67
N THR A 86 4.99 6.36 -6.50
CA THR A 86 5.33 7.76 -6.28
C THR A 86 4.40 8.41 -5.25
N VAL A 87 4.81 9.54 -4.66
CA VAL A 87 3.95 10.29 -3.73
C VAL A 87 2.67 10.79 -4.39
N VAL A 88 2.71 11.07 -5.70
CA VAL A 88 1.55 11.51 -6.49
C VAL A 88 0.58 10.35 -6.75
N GLU A 89 1.09 9.16 -7.10
CA GLU A 89 0.26 7.96 -7.21
C GLU A 89 -0.35 7.54 -5.86
N MET A 90 0.36 7.78 -4.74
CA MET A 90 -0.20 7.59 -3.40
C MET A 90 -1.44 8.46 -3.17
N HIS A 91 -1.42 9.73 -3.57
CA HIS A 91 -2.60 10.61 -3.50
C HIS A 91 -3.80 10.03 -4.27
N VAL A 92 -3.55 9.46 -5.47
CA VAL A 92 -4.58 8.79 -6.26
C VAL A 92 -5.15 7.57 -5.53
N GLN A 93 -4.30 6.74 -4.92
CA GLN A 93 -4.77 5.56 -4.17
C GLN A 93 -5.57 5.93 -2.93
N MET A 94 -5.13 6.96 -2.19
CA MET A 94 -5.85 7.45 -1.01
C MET A 94 -7.24 7.97 -1.40
N ASN A 95 -7.34 8.82 -2.43
CA ASN A 95 -8.62 9.31 -2.94
C ASN A 95 -9.52 8.17 -3.43
N THR A 96 -8.94 7.17 -4.09
CA THR A 96 -9.68 5.99 -4.55
C THR A 96 -10.26 5.20 -3.38
N LEU A 97 -9.49 5.01 -2.29
CA LEU A 97 -9.99 4.38 -1.07
C LEU A 97 -11.14 5.20 -0.48
N PHE A 98 -10.93 6.51 -0.30
CA PHE A 98 -11.91 7.41 0.27
C PHE A 98 -13.26 7.32 -0.47
N LYS A 99 -13.24 7.53 -1.80
CA LYS A 99 -14.43 7.45 -2.66
C LYS A 99 -15.10 6.08 -2.59
N LYS A 100 -14.32 4.99 -2.52
CA LYS A 100 -14.85 3.63 -2.38
C LYS A 100 -15.59 3.42 -1.07
N ILE A 101 -15.10 3.95 0.05
CA ILE A 101 -15.77 3.84 1.35
C ILE A 101 -17.01 4.74 1.40
N GLU A 102 -16.89 5.98 0.91
CA GLU A 102 -18.00 6.93 0.82
C GLU A 102 -19.16 6.39 -0.03
N GLN A 103 -18.86 5.85 -1.21
CA GLN A 103 -19.87 5.24 -2.06
C GLN A 103 -20.56 4.04 -1.39
N ARG A 104 -19.81 3.20 -0.67
CA ARG A 104 -20.41 2.06 0.07
C ARG A 104 -21.37 2.51 1.16
N MET A 105 -21.05 3.61 1.83
CA MET A 105 -21.93 4.22 2.82
C MET A 105 -23.20 4.74 2.14
N ASN A 106 -23.06 5.53 1.07
CA ASN A 106 -24.19 6.12 0.35
C ASN A 106 -25.12 5.05 -0.25
N ASP A 107 -24.55 3.96 -0.75
CA ASP A 107 -25.29 2.83 -1.33
C ASP A 107 -25.79 1.84 -0.27
N ASN A 108 -25.55 2.08 1.03
CA ASN A 108 -25.85 1.18 2.14
C ASN A 108 -25.30 -0.26 1.92
N LEU A 109 -24.12 -0.38 1.35
CA LEU A 109 -23.54 -1.66 0.96
C LEU A 109 -22.93 -2.40 2.15
N SER A 110 -23.54 -3.51 2.58
CA SER A 110 -23.00 -4.42 3.60
C SER A 110 -22.30 -5.66 3.03
N GLY A 111 -22.51 -5.95 1.75
CA GLY A 111 -21.98 -7.13 1.06
C GLY A 111 -22.98 -8.29 0.99
N ARG A 112 -22.79 -9.18 0.00
CA ARG A 112 -23.77 -10.23 -0.34
C ARG A 112 -24.06 -11.19 0.81
N GLN A 113 -23.03 -11.66 1.50
CA GLN A 113 -23.20 -12.62 2.60
C GLN A 113 -23.86 -11.97 3.80
N THR A 114 -23.42 -10.77 4.19
CA THR A 114 -24.05 -10.00 5.26
C THR A 114 -25.52 -9.75 4.96
N LYS A 115 -25.86 -9.33 3.72
CA LYS A 115 -27.25 -9.10 3.32
C LYS A 115 -28.12 -10.35 3.48
N LYS A 116 -27.64 -11.52 3.05
CA LYS A 116 -28.36 -12.79 3.23
C LYS A 116 -28.66 -13.08 4.71
N ILE A 117 -27.67 -12.87 5.58
CA ILE A 117 -27.82 -13.11 7.02
C ILE A 117 -28.80 -12.10 7.63
N LEU A 118 -28.73 -10.83 7.24
CA LEU A 118 -29.69 -9.80 7.66
C LEU A 118 -31.12 -10.12 7.20
N ASP A 119 -31.29 -10.63 5.97
CA ASP A 119 -32.61 -11.00 5.45
C ASP A 119 -33.22 -12.19 6.22
N LEU A 120 -32.40 -13.11 6.74
CA LEU A 120 -32.83 -14.17 7.66
C LEU A 120 -33.20 -13.60 9.03
N LEU A 121 -32.32 -12.77 9.62
CA LEU A 121 -32.58 -12.13 10.90
C LEU A 121 -33.84 -11.25 10.89
N LYS A 122 -34.15 -10.59 9.77
CA LYS A 122 -35.38 -9.80 9.64
C LYS A 122 -36.67 -10.63 9.78
N GLN A 123 -36.62 -11.93 9.50
CA GLN A 123 -37.78 -12.79 9.64
C GLN A 123 -38.08 -13.10 11.12
N SER A 124 -37.05 -13.12 11.97
CA SER A 124 -37.17 -13.40 13.41
C SER A 124 -37.19 -12.14 14.26
N ASN A 125 -36.33 -11.16 13.97
CA ASN A 125 -36.09 -9.96 14.77
C ASN A 125 -35.70 -8.76 13.89
N VAL A 126 -36.71 -8.00 13.48
CA VAL A 126 -36.57 -6.83 12.59
C VAL A 126 -35.71 -5.73 13.22
N ASP A 127 -35.92 -5.46 14.51
CA ASP A 127 -35.25 -4.37 15.24
C ASP A 127 -33.75 -4.63 15.34
N LEU A 128 -33.34 -5.88 15.63
CA LEU A 128 -31.94 -6.28 15.65
C LEU A 128 -31.30 -6.09 14.27
N ALA A 129 -31.95 -6.55 13.20
CA ALA A 129 -31.39 -6.44 11.86
C ALA A 129 -31.22 -4.99 11.39
N GLU A 130 -32.15 -4.08 11.75
CA GLU A 130 -32.01 -2.65 11.45
C GLU A 130 -30.96 -1.97 12.34
N SER A 131 -30.86 -2.35 13.62
CA SER A 131 -29.79 -1.91 14.51
C SER A 131 -28.40 -2.27 13.96
N MET A 132 -28.20 -3.52 13.51
CA MET A 132 -26.94 -3.94 12.89
C MET A 132 -26.61 -3.18 11.61
N LYS A 133 -27.63 -2.88 10.80
CA LYS A 133 -27.44 -2.06 9.59
C LYS A 133 -26.98 -0.64 9.96
N ASN A 134 -27.53 -0.05 11.02
CA ASN A 134 -27.08 1.24 11.53
C ASN A 134 -25.64 1.19 12.06
N ASP A 135 -25.23 0.08 12.67
CA ASP A 135 -23.83 -0.13 13.08
C ASP A 135 -22.89 -0.15 11.87
N PHE A 136 -23.27 -0.81 10.78
CA PHE A 136 -22.49 -0.85 9.55
C PHE A 136 -22.34 0.53 8.89
N LEU A 137 -23.40 1.34 8.91
CA LEU A 137 -23.34 2.73 8.44
C LEU A 137 -22.47 3.59 9.35
N SER A 138 -22.60 3.41 10.66
CA SER A 138 -21.77 4.09 11.66
C SER A 138 -20.29 3.74 11.49
N PHE A 139 -19.98 2.47 11.19
CA PHE A 139 -18.63 2.04 10.86
C PHE A 139 -18.07 2.81 9.66
N TYR A 140 -18.81 2.92 8.56
CA TYR A 140 -18.33 3.68 7.39
C TYR A 140 -18.16 5.17 7.69
N SER A 141 -19.10 5.78 8.39
CA SER A 141 -19.02 7.18 8.81
C SER A 141 -17.80 7.46 9.69
N ASN A 142 -17.56 6.60 10.69
CA ASN A 142 -16.40 6.68 11.56
C ASN A 142 -15.10 6.49 10.77
N PHE A 143 -15.10 5.59 9.79
CA PHE A 143 -13.93 5.36 8.97
C PHE A 143 -13.63 6.55 8.04
N ILE A 144 -14.63 7.14 7.41
CA ILE A 144 -14.50 8.37 6.61
C ILE A 144 -13.96 9.51 7.46
N THR A 145 -14.49 9.68 8.67
CA THR A 145 -14.02 10.68 9.64
C THR A 145 -12.55 10.45 10.00
N TYR A 146 -12.17 9.20 10.27
CA TYR A 146 -10.78 8.84 10.54
C TYR A 146 -9.87 9.15 9.36
N LEU A 147 -10.26 8.79 8.13
CA LEU A 147 -9.48 9.08 6.93
C LEU A 147 -9.26 10.59 6.77
N ARG A 148 -10.31 11.40 6.88
CA ARG A 148 -10.22 12.88 6.77
C ARG A 148 -9.31 13.50 7.83
N LYS A 149 -9.22 12.89 9.02
CA LYS A 149 -8.30 13.33 10.07
C LYS A 149 -6.83 13.03 9.71
N MET A 150 -6.59 11.91 9.02
CA MET A 150 -5.24 11.42 8.73
C MET A 150 -4.69 11.92 7.38
N TYR A 151 -5.56 12.37 6.47
CA TYR A 151 -5.18 12.77 5.12
C TYR A 151 -6.10 13.87 4.56
N ASP A 152 -5.50 14.84 3.87
CA ASP A 152 -6.24 15.91 3.20
C ASP A 152 -6.74 15.45 1.82
N PHE A 153 -8.06 15.28 1.69
CA PHE A 153 -8.72 14.92 0.42
C PHE A 153 -9.27 16.14 -0.34
N SER A 154 -8.99 17.35 0.13
CA SER A 154 -9.45 18.57 -0.53
C SER A 154 -8.68 18.82 -1.83
N ALA A 155 -9.28 19.61 -2.72
CA ALA A 155 -8.62 20.12 -3.91
C ALA A 155 -7.47 21.11 -3.60
N HIS A 156 -7.30 21.52 -2.33
CA HIS A 156 -6.21 22.38 -1.91
C HIS A 156 -4.93 21.59 -1.58
N ASN A 157 -5.01 20.27 -1.44
CA ASN A 157 -3.86 19.41 -1.20
C ASN A 157 -2.82 19.62 -2.31
N MET A 158 -1.57 19.88 -1.91
CA MET A 158 -0.44 20.08 -2.82
C MET A 158 -0.31 18.95 -3.86
N LEU A 159 -0.44 17.69 -3.44
CA LEU A 159 -0.32 16.52 -4.31
C LEU A 159 -1.42 16.44 -5.36
N SER A 160 -2.60 17.02 -5.10
CA SER A 160 -3.68 17.11 -6.08
C SER A 160 -3.31 18.01 -7.27
N LYS A 161 -2.53 19.07 -7.00
CA LYS A 161 -2.03 20.01 -8.02
C LYS A 161 -0.86 19.44 -8.82
N LEU A 162 -0.22 18.37 -8.32
CA LEU A 162 0.95 17.74 -8.93
C LEU A 162 0.62 16.43 -9.66
N LEU A 163 -0.67 16.13 -9.88
CA LEU A 163 -1.13 14.89 -10.53
C LEU A 163 -0.58 14.69 -11.96
N PHE A 164 -0.24 15.77 -12.65
CA PHE A 164 0.33 15.71 -14.01
C PHE A 164 1.70 14.99 -14.05
N PHE A 165 2.40 14.83 -12.92
CA PHE A 165 3.61 14.00 -12.86
C PHE A 165 3.36 12.50 -13.10
N ASN A 166 2.10 12.04 -13.08
CA ASN A 166 1.77 10.68 -13.53
C ASN A 166 1.88 10.53 -15.06
N LEU A 167 1.96 11.64 -15.81
CA LEU A 167 2.01 11.66 -17.27
C LEU A 167 0.85 10.87 -17.91
N ASP A 168 -0.35 10.99 -17.32
CA ASP A 168 -1.60 10.46 -17.87
C ASP A 168 -2.19 11.39 -18.95
N THR A 169 -1.73 12.65 -18.94
CA THR A 169 -1.99 13.67 -19.96
C THR A 169 -0.67 14.35 -20.32
N VAL A 170 -0.65 15.04 -21.46
CA VAL A 170 0.52 15.81 -21.87
C VAL A 170 0.70 16.96 -20.89
N ILE A 171 1.85 17.01 -20.23
CA ILE A 171 2.20 18.08 -19.30
C ILE A 171 2.34 19.40 -20.07
N SER A 172 1.84 20.48 -19.47
CA SER A 172 1.95 21.83 -19.99
C SER A 172 3.12 22.58 -19.36
N TYR A 173 3.60 23.61 -20.06
CA TYR A 173 4.63 24.51 -19.52
C TYR A 173 4.17 25.20 -18.21
N SER A 174 2.92 25.67 -18.16
CA SER A 174 2.37 26.32 -16.95
C SER A 174 2.34 25.38 -15.74
N GLU A 175 2.10 24.09 -15.97
CA GLU A 175 2.15 23.08 -14.90
C GLU A 175 3.58 22.95 -14.34
N LEU A 176 4.60 22.89 -15.21
CA LEU A 176 6.00 22.85 -14.79
C LEU A 176 6.40 24.09 -13.97
N VAL A 177 6.08 25.29 -14.44
CA VAL A 177 6.34 26.54 -13.71
C VAL A 177 5.67 26.51 -12.33
N SER A 178 4.37 26.20 -12.30
CA SER A 178 3.62 26.13 -11.05
C SER A 178 4.15 25.09 -10.07
N SER A 179 4.72 23.97 -10.56
CA SER A 179 5.37 22.99 -9.68
C SER A 179 6.67 23.49 -9.09
N GLY A 180 7.48 24.23 -9.85
CA GLY A 180 8.70 24.85 -9.31
C GLY A 180 8.39 25.77 -8.13
N GLU A 181 7.39 26.64 -8.29
CA GLU A 181 6.90 27.53 -7.23
C GLU A 181 6.35 26.74 -6.03
N LEU A 182 5.47 25.76 -6.29
CA LEU A 182 4.80 25.00 -5.23
C LEU A 182 5.78 24.12 -4.43
N LEU A 183 6.81 23.60 -5.09
CA LEU A 183 7.88 22.79 -4.46
C LEU A 183 9.01 23.66 -3.90
N ASN A 184 8.97 24.98 -4.12
CA ASN A 184 10.04 25.92 -3.78
C ASN A 184 11.40 25.52 -4.38
N ILE A 185 11.39 25.11 -5.65
CA ILE A 185 12.57 24.74 -6.44
C ILE A 185 12.91 25.93 -7.34
N HIS A 186 14.12 26.46 -7.19
CA HIS A 186 14.59 27.54 -8.04
C HIS A 186 14.88 27.02 -9.45
N VAL A 187 14.15 27.53 -10.43
CA VAL A 187 14.33 27.23 -11.84
C VAL A 187 14.43 28.53 -12.64
N ASP A 188 15.23 28.50 -13.70
CA ASP A 188 15.28 29.58 -14.68
C ASP A 188 14.13 29.38 -15.68
N GLU A 189 13.14 30.28 -15.70
CA GLU A 189 11.93 30.13 -16.50
C GLU A 189 12.17 30.16 -18.01
N ASP A 190 13.15 30.94 -18.47
CA ASP A 190 13.53 31.05 -19.88
C ASP A 190 14.22 29.76 -20.34
N VAL A 191 15.11 29.22 -19.51
CA VAL A 191 15.74 27.92 -19.77
C VAL A 191 14.69 26.80 -19.69
N LEU A 192 13.83 26.80 -18.67
CA LEU A 192 12.75 25.82 -18.49
C LEU A 192 11.82 25.77 -19.72
N TYR A 193 11.52 26.92 -20.32
CA TYR A 193 10.71 26.95 -21.54
C TYR A 193 11.39 26.22 -22.70
N ASN A 194 12.70 26.46 -22.90
CA ASN A 194 13.47 25.78 -23.93
C ASN A 194 13.55 24.26 -23.67
N GLU A 195 13.78 23.84 -22.43
CA GLU A 195 13.76 22.43 -22.00
C GLU A 195 12.39 21.79 -22.30
N TYR A 196 11.30 22.50 -22.00
CA TYR A 196 9.96 22.02 -22.28
C TYR A 196 9.72 21.83 -23.78
N GLN A 197 10.14 22.76 -24.64
CA GLN A 197 9.93 22.64 -26.09
C GLN A 197 10.62 21.41 -26.67
N ILE A 198 11.84 21.10 -26.23
CA ILE A 198 12.57 19.92 -26.71
C ILE A 198 11.99 18.60 -26.17
N MET A 199 11.42 18.61 -24.95
CA MET A 199 10.83 17.43 -24.32
C MET A 199 9.38 17.17 -24.74
N LYS A 200 8.68 18.18 -25.25
CA LYS A 200 7.25 18.09 -25.62
C LYS A 200 6.89 16.88 -26.50
N PRO A 201 7.65 16.54 -27.56
CA PRO A 201 7.35 15.35 -28.37
C PRO A 201 7.41 14.05 -27.55
N SER A 202 8.35 13.96 -26.60
CA SER A 202 8.48 12.81 -25.70
C SER A 202 7.29 12.71 -24.72
N PHE A 203 6.75 13.85 -24.26
CA PHE A 203 5.53 13.88 -23.45
C PHE A 203 4.30 13.44 -24.26
N GLU A 204 4.16 13.89 -25.50
CA GLU A 204 3.06 13.48 -26.39
C GLU A 204 3.10 11.98 -26.68
N GLN A 205 4.29 11.41 -26.86
CA GLN A 205 4.46 9.99 -27.11
C GLN A 205 4.17 9.13 -25.86
N ILE A 206 4.67 9.52 -24.68
CA ILE A 206 4.60 8.66 -23.49
C ILE A 206 3.19 8.53 -22.91
N VAL A 207 2.31 9.50 -23.16
CA VAL A 207 0.92 9.48 -22.68
C VAL A 207 0.12 8.32 -23.29
N ALA A 208 0.50 7.84 -24.48
CA ALA A 208 -0.11 6.68 -25.11
C ALA A 208 0.25 5.35 -24.41
N GLU A 209 1.32 5.32 -23.62
CA GLU A 209 1.81 4.12 -22.94
C GLU A 209 1.07 3.89 -21.61
N LYS A 210 0.15 2.92 -21.61
CA LYS A 210 -0.74 2.63 -20.48
C LYS A 210 -0.17 1.61 -19.50
N ASP A 211 0.81 0.82 -19.93
CA ASP A 211 1.38 -0.24 -19.10
C ASP A 211 2.49 0.27 -18.16
N PHE A 212 2.94 1.52 -18.36
CA PHE A 212 4.01 2.12 -17.56
C PHE A 212 3.45 2.90 -16.37
N ASN A 213 4.07 2.70 -15.20
CA ASN A 213 3.88 3.58 -14.05
C ASN A 213 4.62 4.91 -14.22
N ALA A 214 4.37 5.88 -13.33
CA ALA A 214 4.95 7.22 -13.42
C ALA A 214 6.49 7.20 -13.53
N ILE A 215 7.17 6.38 -12.72
CA ILE A 215 8.63 6.25 -12.73
C ILE A 215 9.14 5.73 -14.08
N GLN A 216 8.48 4.71 -14.65
CA GLN A 216 8.83 4.14 -15.96
C GLN A 216 8.61 5.15 -17.09
N LYS A 217 7.53 5.93 -17.03
CA LYS A 217 7.26 7.00 -17.99
C LYS A 217 8.36 8.06 -17.96
N TRP A 218 8.70 8.60 -16.78
CA TRP A 218 9.77 9.60 -16.66
C TRP A 218 11.15 9.08 -17.08
N LYS A 219 11.49 7.83 -16.74
CA LYS A 219 12.72 7.19 -17.24
C LYS A 219 12.77 7.12 -18.76
N THR A 220 11.63 6.87 -19.40
CA THR A 220 11.54 6.79 -20.87
C THR A 220 11.66 8.18 -21.49
N VAL A 221 10.97 9.16 -20.92
CA VAL A 221 11.01 10.56 -21.35
C VAL A 221 12.43 11.12 -21.27
N PHE A 222 13.18 10.86 -20.20
CA PHE A 222 14.53 11.38 -20.04
C PHE A 222 15.60 10.65 -20.85
N LYS A 223 15.32 9.43 -21.32
CA LYS A 223 16.31 8.58 -22.03
C LYS A 223 17.02 9.26 -23.21
N PRO A 224 16.35 10.08 -24.05
CA PRO A 224 16.98 10.73 -25.20
C PRO A 224 17.84 11.96 -24.85
N PHE A 225 17.75 12.48 -23.63
CA PHE A 225 18.33 13.77 -23.25
C PHE A 225 19.50 13.60 -22.27
N SER A 226 20.49 14.48 -22.37
CA SER A 226 21.52 14.57 -21.33
C SER A 226 21.01 15.40 -20.14
N LYS A 227 21.58 15.22 -18.94
CA LYS A 227 21.15 15.97 -17.75
C LYS A 227 21.28 17.49 -17.91
N THR A 228 22.24 17.95 -18.72
CA THR A 228 22.44 19.38 -19.01
C THR A 228 21.40 19.96 -19.95
N ASP A 229 20.79 19.14 -20.82
CA ASP A 229 19.78 19.61 -21.78
C ASP A 229 18.43 19.90 -21.12
N VAL A 230 18.18 19.32 -19.95
CA VAL A 230 16.86 19.29 -19.28
C VAL A 230 17.01 19.50 -17.76
N GLN A 231 17.96 20.33 -17.34
CA GLN A 231 18.38 20.45 -15.95
C GLN A 231 17.24 20.89 -15.02
N ASN A 232 16.46 21.90 -15.39
CA ASN A 232 15.38 22.43 -14.55
C ASN A 232 14.24 21.40 -14.39
N ILE A 233 13.77 20.81 -15.51
CA ILE A 233 12.74 19.76 -15.48
C ILE A 233 13.25 18.54 -14.70
N PHE A 234 14.51 18.15 -14.90
CA PHE A 234 15.11 17.03 -14.18
C PHE A 234 15.14 17.30 -12.68
N GLN A 235 15.54 18.49 -12.23
CA GLN A 235 15.56 18.84 -10.81
C GLN A 235 14.16 18.77 -10.17
N ILE A 236 13.14 19.29 -10.84
CA ILE A 236 11.74 19.22 -10.37
C ILE A 236 11.30 17.76 -10.24
N VAL A 237 11.53 16.95 -11.28
CA VAL A 237 11.11 15.54 -11.29
C VAL A 237 11.91 14.71 -10.29
N GLU A 238 13.21 14.93 -10.16
CA GLU A 238 14.07 14.26 -9.19
C GLU A 238 13.56 14.50 -7.77
N PHE A 239 13.20 15.75 -7.44
CA PHE A 239 12.64 16.10 -6.15
C PHE A 239 11.35 15.32 -5.85
N ILE A 240 10.32 15.44 -6.71
CA ILE A 240 9.00 14.80 -6.46
C ILE A 240 9.09 13.27 -6.42
N MET A 241 9.95 12.68 -7.26
CA MET A 241 10.15 11.22 -7.31
C MET A 241 10.98 10.69 -6.14
N SER A 242 11.75 11.55 -5.47
CA SER A 242 12.54 11.18 -4.29
C SER A 242 11.71 11.11 -3.00
N ILE A 243 10.53 11.74 -2.96
CA ILE A 243 9.67 11.75 -1.78
C ILE A 243 9.12 10.34 -1.54
N PRO A 244 9.42 9.72 -0.38
CA PRO A 244 8.92 8.39 -0.09
C PRO A 244 7.40 8.43 0.11
N SER A 245 6.68 7.59 -0.63
CA SER A 245 5.22 7.45 -0.50
C SER A 245 4.79 6.65 0.73
N SER A 246 5.70 5.81 1.26
CA SER A 246 5.43 4.94 2.41
C SER A 246 6.72 4.46 3.07
N ASN A 247 6.64 4.17 4.38
CA ASN A 247 7.72 3.53 5.15
C ASN A 247 7.87 2.03 4.84
N CYS A 248 6.95 1.42 4.06
CA CYS A 248 6.93 -0.03 3.83
C CYS A 248 8.21 -0.58 3.17
N TYR A 249 8.94 0.22 2.38
CA TYR A 249 10.24 -0.21 1.85
C TYR A 249 11.28 -0.34 2.99
N VAL A 250 11.35 0.66 3.85
CA VAL A 250 12.24 0.68 5.02
C VAL A 250 11.86 -0.43 6.02
N GLU A 251 10.56 -0.67 6.24
CA GLU A 251 10.10 -1.77 7.09
C GLU A 251 10.47 -3.16 6.54
N ARG A 252 10.48 -3.34 5.21
CA ARG A 252 10.97 -4.58 4.58
C ARG A 252 12.47 -4.75 4.83
N PHE A 253 13.24 -3.67 4.72
CA PHE A 253 14.67 -3.67 5.04
C PHE A 253 14.89 -4.07 6.51
N PHE A 254 14.16 -3.47 7.46
CA PHE A 254 14.23 -3.82 8.87
C PHE A 254 13.78 -5.25 9.16
N SER A 255 12.73 -5.74 8.49
CA SER A 255 12.28 -7.12 8.66
C SER A 255 13.36 -8.12 8.24
N GLN A 256 14.05 -7.88 7.13
CA GLN A 256 15.19 -8.70 6.69
C GLN A 256 16.37 -8.59 7.65
N MET A 257 16.63 -7.38 8.16
CA MET A 257 17.66 -7.15 9.18
C MET A 257 17.37 -7.97 10.44
N SER A 258 16.15 -7.94 10.99
CA SER A 258 15.78 -8.71 12.19
C SER A 258 15.89 -10.23 12.00
N ILE A 259 15.63 -10.76 10.79
CA ILE A 259 15.79 -12.20 10.50
C ILE A 259 17.28 -12.60 10.52
N LYS A 260 18.15 -11.74 9.99
CA LYS A 260 19.58 -12.00 9.88
C LYS A 260 20.35 -11.68 11.16
N TRP A 261 19.88 -10.67 11.89
CA TRP A 261 20.44 -10.13 13.11
C TRP A 261 19.50 -10.41 14.28
N SER A 262 19.30 -11.70 14.56
CA SER A 262 18.62 -12.19 15.76
C SER A 262 19.64 -12.78 16.72
N ASP A 263 19.46 -12.56 18.03
CA ASP A 263 20.35 -13.05 19.10
C ASP A 263 20.62 -14.56 19.06
N VAL A 264 19.72 -15.32 18.45
CA VAL A 264 19.75 -16.80 18.38
C VAL A 264 20.62 -17.31 17.22
N ARG A 265 20.81 -16.54 16.14
CA ARG A 265 21.37 -17.08 14.89
C ARG A 265 22.80 -16.60 14.60
N ASN A 266 23.12 -15.32 14.76
CA ASN A 266 24.42 -14.77 14.35
C ASN A 266 24.80 -13.52 15.13
N ARG A 267 25.88 -13.58 15.93
CA ARG A 267 26.59 -12.39 16.46
C ARG A 267 27.40 -11.68 15.36
N CYS A 268 26.84 -11.53 14.17
CA CYS A 268 27.50 -10.84 13.08
C CYS A 268 27.64 -9.36 13.43
N LEU A 269 28.78 -8.78 13.03
CA LEU A 269 29.00 -7.35 13.09
C LEU A 269 27.92 -6.62 12.27
N PHE A 270 27.47 -5.48 12.78
CA PHE A 270 26.47 -4.64 12.14
C PHE A 270 26.88 -4.28 10.70
N GLU A 271 28.17 -4.02 10.47
CA GLU A 271 28.73 -3.68 9.18
C GLU A 271 28.53 -4.80 8.15
N ILE A 272 28.69 -6.06 8.56
CA ILE A 272 28.51 -7.22 7.66
C ILE A 272 27.02 -7.33 7.28
N ILE A 273 26.12 -7.18 8.25
CA ILE A 273 24.67 -7.24 8.00
C ILE A 273 24.24 -6.08 7.08
N ARG A 274 24.74 -4.87 7.34
CA ARG A 274 24.49 -3.69 6.52
C ARG A 274 24.95 -3.93 5.08
N ASP A 275 26.19 -4.37 4.90
CA ASP A 275 26.78 -4.55 3.57
C ASP A 275 26.08 -5.69 2.81
N GLU A 276 25.70 -6.78 3.49
CA GLU A 276 24.92 -7.86 2.90
C GLU A 276 23.53 -7.37 2.44
N LEU A 277 22.83 -6.61 3.29
CA LEU A 277 21.53 -6.04 2.93
C LEU A 277 21.65 -5.04 1.77
N MET A 278 22.71 -4.22 1.73
CA MET A 278 22.98 -3.34 0.61
C MET A 278 23.17 -4.13 -0.69
N ILE A 279 23.90 -5.25 -0.67
CA ILE A 279 24.06 -6.11 -1.85
C ILE A 279 22.70 -6.69 -2.25
N MET A 280 21.95 -7.26 -1.31
CA MET A 280 20.66 -7.91 -1.56
C MET A 280 19.62 -6.96 -2.17
N PHE A 281 19.50 -5.74 -1.66
CA PHE A 281 18.49 -4.78 -2.12
C PHE A 281 18.89 -4.06 -3.41
N ASN A 282 20.19 -3.81 -3.63
CA ASN A 282 20.66 -3.14 -4.85
C ASN A 282 20.85 -4.10 -6.04
N PHE A 283 21.22 -5.35 -5.77
CA PHE A 283 21.39 -6.38 -6.80
C PHE A 283 20.25 -7.37 -6.72
N LYS A 284 19.20 -7.13 -7.52
CA LYS A 284 18.07 -8.05 -7.70
C LYS A 284 18.44 -9.26 -8.58
N LEU A 285 19.58 -9.90 -8.27
CA LEU A 285 20.13 -11.04 -8.98
C LEU A 285 20.21 -12.22 -8.03
N ASP A 286 19.97 -13.44 -8.52
CA ASP A 286 20.34 -14.62 -7.77
C ASP A 286 21.88 -14.74 -7.65
N CYS A 287 22.36 -15.59 -6.73
CA CYS A 287 23.79 -15.72 -6.47
C CYS A 287 24.61 -16.10 -7.71
N LYS A 288 24.05 -16.92 -8.61
CA LYS A 288 24.73 -17.38 -9.82
C LYS A 288 24.87 -16.23 -10.83
N SER A 289 23.80 -15.50 -11.04
CA SER A 289 23.71 -14.35 -11.92
C SER A 289 24.56 -13.20 -11.39
N PHE A 290 24.58 -12.98 -10.07
CA PHE A 290 25.45 -11.99 -9.43
C PHE A 290 26.94 -12.35 -9.59
N TYR A 291 27.30 -13.61 -9.41
CA TYR A 291 28.67 -14.07 -9.64
C TYR A 291 29.12 -13.88 -11.10
N GLN A 292 28.25 -14.20 -12.06
CA GLN A 292 28.50 -13.95 -13.48
C GLN A 292 28.60 -12.46 -13.79
N TYR A 293 27.73 -11.64 -13.19
CA TYR A 293 27.78 -10.18 -13.30
C TYR A 293 29.13 -9.64 -12.81
N LEU A 294 29.61 -10.09 -11.65
CA LEU A 294 30.91 -9.69 -11.12
C LEU A 294 32.06 -10.08 -12.04
N LYS A 295 32.06 -11.33 -12.55
CA LYS A 295 33.09 -11.81 -13.49
C LYS A 295 33.15 -10.99 -14.77
N THR A 296 31.99 -10.60 -15.29
CA THR A 296 31.89 -9.87 -16.56
C THR A 296 32.23 -8.39 -16.39
N ASN A 297 31.91 -7.82 -15.22
CA ASN A 297 32.08 -6.41 -14.94
C ASN A 297 33.39 -6.11 -14.18
N LYS A 298 34.54 -6.38 -14.83
CA LYS A 298 35.88 -6.24 -14.23
C LYS A 298 36.17 -4.85 -13.67
N ASN A 299 35.57 -3.80 -14.23
CA ASN A 299 35.71 -2.42 -13.73
C ASN A 299 35.04 -2.23 -12.37
N PHE A 300 33.89 -2.88 -12.14
CA PHE A 300 33.21 -2.86 -10.85
C PHE A 300 34.04 -3.59 -9.77
N LEU A 301 34.64 -4.74 -10.11
CA LEU A 301 35.56 -5.45 -9.22
C LEU A 301 36.80 -4.62 -8.86
N LYS A 302 37.40 -3.92 -9.84
CA LYS A 302 38.52 -2.99 -9.58
C LYS A 302 38.12 -1.86 -8.64
N LYS A 303 36.94 -1.27 -8.82
CA LYS A 303 36.40 -0.22 -7.92
C LYS A 303 36.08 -0.71 -6.51
N LEU A 304 35.74 -2.00 -6.35
CA LEU A 304 35.53 -2.62 -5.03
C LEU A 304 36.84 -2.89 -4.29
N GLN A 305 37.92 -3.21 -5.03
CA GLN A 305 39.25 -3.49 -4.47
C GLN A 305 40.04 -2.24 -4.12
N LEU A 306 39.78 -1.12 -4.81
CA LEU A 306 40.41 0.16 -4.52
C LEU A 306 39.64 0.85 -3.37
N SER A 307 40.36 1.24 -2.33
CA SER A 307 39.87 2.03 -1.18
C SER A 307 39.40 3.44 -1.52
N SER A 308 39.16 3.76 -2.79
CA SER A 308 38.60 5.02 -3.29
C SER A 308 37.16 5.32 -2.82
N LYS A 309 36.58 4.48 -1.95
CA LYS A 309 35.32 4.75 -1.24
C LYS A 309 35.48 5.73 -0.06
N TYR A 310 36.71 6.03 0.38
CA TYR A 310 37.00 6.79 1.62
C TYR A 310 37.85 8.05 1.44
N GLU A 311 38.11 8.51 0.21
CA GLU A 311 38.71 9.84 0.03
C GLU A 311 37.62 10.91 0.17
N LYS A 312 37.83 11.81 1.15
CA LYS A 312 36.93 12.89 1.57
C LYS A 312 36.72 13.95 0.50
#